data_AF-A0A2P7EAV3-F1
#
_entry.id   AF-A0A2P7EAV3-F1
#
_cell.length_a   1.000
_cell.length_b   1.000
_cell.length_c   1.000
_cell.angle_alpha   90.00
_cell.angle_beta   90.00
_cell.angle_gamma   90.00
#
_symmetry.space_group_name_H-M   'P 1'
#
loop_
_entity.id
_entity.type
_entity.pdbx_description
1 polymer ?
#
loop_
_entity_poly.entity_id
_entity_poly.type
_entity_poly.pdbx_seq_one_letter_code
_entity_poly.pdbx_strand_id
1 'polypeptide(L)' 'IYRAVLWDVVVTNDHQGLGHGRTIVEALINHRAVVEVERIYLMTTQQKGFYEQLGFVHQVSQDLMLFKRG' A
#
# COMPACT_ATOMS: atom_id res chain seq x y z
N ILE A 1 7.78 5.06 -18.28
CA ILE A 1 7.80 5.22 -16.81
C ILE A 1 6.70 4.33 -16.24
N TYR A 2 7.06 3.36 -15.39
CA TYR A 2 6.10 2.45 -14.77
C TYR A 2 5.80 2.88 -13.34
N ARG A 3 4.59 2.55 -12.87
CA ARG A 3 4.09 2.83 -11.52
C ARG A 3 3.34 1.60 -11.03
N ALA A 4 3.36 1.37 -9.73
CA ALA A 4 2.65 0.27 -9.09
C ALA A 4 1.55 0.79 -8.16
N VAL A 5 0.52 -0.04 -7.94
CA VAL A 5 -0.50 0.21 -6.93
C VAL A 5 -0.65 -1.04 -6.08
N LEU A 6 -0.60 -0.89 -4.75
CA LEU A 6 -0.94 -1.95 -3.82
C LEU A 6 -2.44 -1.93 -3.56
N TRP A 7 -3.09 -3.05 -3.84
CA TRP A 7 -4.51 -3.28 -3.60
C TRP A 7 -4.70 -4.45 -2.63
N ASP A 8 -5.78 -4.38 -1.85
CA ASP A 8 -6.32 -5.49 -1.07
C ASP A 8 -5.30 -6.24 -0.18
N VAL A 9 -4.38 -5.49 0.44
CA VAL A 9 -3.48 -6.03 1.46
C VAL A 9 -4.29 -6.36 2.72
N VAL A 10 -4.56 -7.64 2.94
CA VAL A 10 -5.36 -8.16 4.06
C VAL A 10 -4.61 -9.29 4.76
N VAL A 11 -4.67 -9.31 6.09
CA VAL A 11 -4.20 -10.40 6.94
C VAL A 11 -5.39 -10.92 7.73
N THR A 12 -5.57 -12.23 7.80
CA THR A 12 -6.69 -12.84 8.55
C THR A 12 -6.57 -12.50 10.04
N ASN A 13 -7.71 -12.37 10.72
CA ASN A 13 -7.77 -11.82 12.09
C ASN A 13 -6.88 -12.58 13.09
N ASP A 14 -6.79 -13.89 12.96
CA ASP A 14 -5.96 -14.80 13.77
C ASP A 14 -4.45 -14.60 13.57
N HIS A 15 -4.06 -13.93 12.49
CA HIS A 15 -2.66 -13.64 12.11
C HIS A 15 -2.31 -12.14 12.22
N GLN A 16 -3.24 -11.30 12.68
CA GLN A 16 -2.97 -9.87 12.90
C GLN A 16 -2.12 -9.63 14.16
N GLY A 17 -1.38 -8.53 14.18
CA GLY A 17 -0.46 -8.20 15.29
C GLY A 17 0.87 -8.98 15.29
N LEU A 18 1.03 -9.96 14.41
CA LEU A 18 2.24 -10.80 14.30
C LEU A 18 3.29 -10.26 13.30
N GLY A 19 3.07 -9.08 12.74
CA GLY A 19 3.99 -8.45 11.77
C GLY A 19 3.83 -8.91 10.32
N HIS A 20 2.94 -9.87 10.01
CA HIS A 20 2.75 -10.38 8.65
C HIS A 20 2.40 -9.30 7.62
N GLY A 21 1.59 -8.30 8.00
CA GLY A 21 1.26 -7.18 7.10
C GLY A 21 2.52 -6.42 6.66
N ARG A 22 3.45 -6.18 7.59
CA ARG A 22 4.75 -5.54 7.30
C ARG A 22 5.57 -6.42 6.36
N THR A 23 5.71 -7.71 6.68
CA THR A 23 6.46 -8.66 5.84
C THR A 23 5.93 -8.71 4.41
N ILE A 24 4.60 -8.74 4.23
CA ILE A 24 3.97 -8.75 2.91
C ILE A 24 4.31 -7.47 2.13
N VAL A 25 4.11 -6.29 2.74
CA VAL A 25 4.35 -5.02 2.05
C VAL A 25 5.83 -4.85 1.72
N GLU A 26 6.74 -5.16 2.65
CA GLU A 26 8.18 -5.10 2.42
C GLU A 26 8.63 -6.04 1.30
N ALA A 27 8.08 -7.26 1.23
CA ALA A 27 8.37 -8.19 0.15
C ALA A 27 7.90 -7.65 -1.22
N LEU A 28 6.72 -7.01 -1.26
CA LEU A 28 6.16 -6.46 -2.50
C LEU A 28 6.95 -5.25 -3.02
N ILE A 29 7.28 -4.28 -2.16
CA ILE A 29 7.99 -3.07 -2.58
C ILE A 29 9.44 -3.36 -3.01
N ASN A 30 10.05 -4.41 -2.45
CA ASN A 30 11.41 -4.84 -2.79
C ASN A 30 11.44 -5.92 -3.90
N HIS A 31 10.29 -6.31 -4.44
CA HIS A 31 10.24 -7.31 -5.51
C HIS A 31 10.91 -6.75 -6.78
N ARG A 32 11.65 -7.59 -7.51
CA ARG A 32 12.41 -7.19 -8.72
C ARG A 32 11.59 -6.44 -9.78
N ALA A 33 10.29 -6.73 -9.86
CA ALA A 33 9.39 -6.08 -10.82
C ALA A 33 8.87 -4.71 -10.35
N VAL A 34 9.03 -4.39 -9.06
CA VAL A 34 8.48 -3.20 -8.41
C VAL A 34 9.60 -2.24 -8.02
N VAL A 35 10.79 -2.73 -7.67
CA VAL A 35 11.90 -1.88 -7.17
C VAL A 35 12.33 -0.76 -8.13
N GLU A 36 12.12 -0.94 -9.44
CA GLU A 36 12.48 0.05 -10.47
C GLU A 36 11.32 0.99 -10.87
N VAL A 37 10.14 0.88 -10.23
CA VAL A 37 9.00 1.76 -10.56
C VAL A 37 9.21 3.16 -9.98
N GLU A 38 8.69 4.17 -10.68
CA GLU A 38 8.84 5.57 -10.26
C GLU A 38 8.12 5.85 -8.93
N ARG A 39 6.94 5.26 -8.74
CA ARG A 39 6.06 5.46 -7.58
C ARG A 39 5.22 4.23 -7.28
N ILE A 40 4.96 3.99 -6.00
CA ILE A 40 4.01 3.00 -5.49
C ILE A 40 2.87 3.75 -4.79
N TYR A 41 1.63 3.50 -5.22
CA TYR A 41 0.45 4.11 -4.61
C TYR A 41 -0.33 3.10 -3.79
N LEU A 42 -1.03 3.61 -2.78
CA LEU A 42 -2.09 2.90 -2.08
C LEU A 42 -3.12 3.92 -1.59
N MET A 43 -4.34 3.46 -1.41
CA MET A 43 -5.43 4.24 -0.82
C MET A 43 -5.90 3.52 0.44
N THR A 44 -6.09 4.26 1.53
CA THR A 44 -6.56 3.69 2.79
C THR A 44 -7.44 4.68 3.56
N THR A 45 -8.39 4.15 4.31
CA THR A 45 -9.27 4.95 5.19
C THR A 45 -8.89 4.84 6.67
N GLN A 46 -8.31 3.71 7.10
CA GLN A 46 -8.09 3.41 8.52
C GLN A 46 -6.62 3.13 8.87
N GLN A 47 -5.84 2.58 7.94
CA GLN A 47 -4.50 2.05 8.22
C GLN A 47 -3.37 2.99 7.82
N LYS A 48 -3.63 4.31 7.83
CA LYS A 48 -2.64 5.34 7.46
C LYS A 48 -1.34 5.20 8.28
N GLY A 49 -1.44 5.11 9.60
CA GLY A 49 -0.27 5.03 10.48
C GLY A 49 0.59 3.78 10.26
N PHE A 50 -0.02 2.66 9.87
CA PHE A 50 0.71 1.45 9.50
C PHE A 50 1.57 1.68 8.25
N TYR A 51 1.02 2.26 7.19
CA TYR A 51 1.78 2.53 5.97
C TYR A 51 2.84 3.64 6.15
N GLU A 52 2.58 4.62 7.02
CA GLU A 52 3.58 5.64 7.39
C GLU A 52 4.83 5.02 8.05
N GLN A 53 4.65 3.99 8.89
CA GLN A 53 5.77 3.23 9.47
C GLN A 53 6.59 2.42 8.44
N LEU A 54 6.07 2.26 7.22
CA LEU A 54 6.73 1.62 6.09
C LEU A 54 7.31 2.61 5.09
N GLY A 55 7.28 3.91 5.40
CA GLY A 55 7.85 4.97 4.57
C GLY A 55 6.89 5.52 3.50
N PHE A 56 5.63 5.09 3.48
CA PHE A 56 4.62 5.77 2.67
C PHE A 56 4.31 7.14 3.26
N VAL A 57 4.11 8.13 2.39
CA VAL A 57 3.76 9.49 2.80
C VAL A 57 2.36 9.84 2.32
N HIS A 58 1.61 10.55 3.14
CA HIS A 58 0.31 11.08 2.74
C HIS A 58 0.49 12.15 1.67
N GLN A 59 -0.03 11.91 0.46
CA GLN A 59 0.04 12.86 -0.63
C GLN A 59 -1.14 13.83 -0.57
N VAL A 60 -0.86 15.12 -0.41
CA VAL A 60 -1.87 16.18 -0.23
C VAL A 60 -2.24 16.85 -1.57
N SER A 61 -1.37 16.76 -2.58
CA SER A 61 -1.55 17.41 -3.88
C SER A 61 -2.19 16.51 -4.96
N GLN A 62 -2.72 15.35 -4.58
CA GLN A 62 -3.27 14.39 -5.53
C GLN A 62 -4.72 14.02 -5.17
N ASP A 63 -5.62 14.20 -6.12
CA ASP A 63 -7.03 13.83 -5.96
C ASP A 63 -7.26 12.35 -6.33
N LEU A 64 -7.99 11.63 -5.46
CA LEU A 64 -8.52 10.31 -5.76
C LEU A 64 -9.91 10.45 -6.39
N MET A 65 -10.01 10.12 -7.68
CA MET A 65 -11.29 10.10 -8.40
C MET A 65 -11.88 8.69 -8.40
N LEU A 66 -13.15 8.54 -8.01
CA LEU A 66 -13.87 7.26 -7.99
C LEU A 66 -15.19 7.38 -8.77
N PHE A 67 -15.46 6.44 -9.67
CA PHE A 67 -16.76 6.28 -10.30
C PHE A 67 -17.44 5.02 -9.75
N LYS A 68 -18.40 5.19 -8.85
CA LYS A 68 -19.18 4.07 -8.28
C LYS A 68 -20.40 3.81 -9.14
N ARG A 69 -20.56 2.57 -9.62
CA ARG A 69 -21.82 2.10 -10.22
C ARG A 69 -22.76 1.62 -9.11
N GLY A 70 -24.04 1.98 -9.22
CA GLY A 70 -25.11 1.47 -8.37
C GLY A 70 -25.51 0.06 -8.75
#